data_AF-O31107-F1
#
_entry.id   AF-O31107-F1
#
_cell.length_a   1.000
_cell.length_b   1.000
_cell.length_c   1.000
_cell.angle_alpha   90.00
_cell.angle_beta   90.00
_cell.angle_gamma   90.00
#
_symmetry.space_group_name_H-M   'P 1'
#
loop_
_entity.id
_entity.type
_entity.pdbx_description
1 polymer ?
#
loop_
_entity_poly.entity_id
_entity_poly.type
_entity_poly.pdbx_seq_one_letter_code
_entity_poly.pdbx_strand_id
1 'polypeptide(L)'
;MQTPVDPRFFVAHTALNRVFEEASYLARCSDNKTAMRVRPREHAVRYPYMQVNRKDRVSWLIFDLDHANSLIWDDAGLPPPNLIVRNRHSGSCHLYYAIIPVCTSDSARDKPIRYMKAIYKAFVDRLKADPEYHGGPVAKTPGHPLVAYQGIAQQRL
;
A
#
# COMPACT_ATOMS: atom_id res chain seq x y z
N MET A 1 5.69 -24.07 6.11
CA MET A 1 7.03 -23.49 5.87
C MET A 1 6.89 -21.97 5.96
N GLN A 2 7.73 -21.27 6.73
CA GLN A 2 7.67 -19.80 6.79
C GLN A 2 8.13 -19.23 5.45
N THR A 3 7.28 -18.44 4.80
CA THR A 3 7.63 -17.71 3.59
C THR A 3 8.85 -16.83 3.86
N PRO A 4 9.92 -16.91 3.05
CA PRO A 4 11.08 -16.04 3.20
C PRO A 4 10.67 -14.58 2.96
N VAL A 5 11.26 -13.66 3.72
CA VAL A 5 11.02 -12.22 3.58
C VAL A 5 11.93 -11.68 2.47
N ASP A 6 11.41 -10.80 1.61
CA ASP A 6 12.22 -10.15 0.59
C ASP A 6 13.31 -9.29 1.26
N PRO A 7 14.61 -9.51 0.98
CA PRO A 7 15.68 -8.79 1.64
C PRO A 7 15.65 -7.28 1.38
N ARG A 8 14.97 -6.82 0.31
CA ARG A 8 14.83 -5.39 -0.01
C ARG A 8 14.02 -4.61 1.02
N PHE A 9 13.25 -5.28 1.88
CA PHE A 9 12.66 -4.62 3.06
C PHE A 9 13.73 -3.99 3.98
N PHE A 10 14.96 -4.51 3.96
CA PHE A 10 16.06 -4.07 4.80
C PHE A 10 17.12 -3.27 4.04
N VAL A 11 16.85 -2.91 2.78
CA VAL A 11 17.72 -2.05 1.97
C VAL A 11 17.18 -0.63 2.01
N ALA A 12 17.91 0.26 2.67
CA ALA A 12 17.54 1.66 2.86
C ALA A 12 17.16 2.36 1.55
N HIS A 13 16.22 3.32 1.65
CA HIS A 13 15.77 4.17 0.53
C HIS A 13 15.08 3.41 -0.62
N THR A 14 14.69 2.15 -0.42
CA THR A 14 13.83 1.42 -1.35
C THR A 14 12.36 1.54 -0.96
N ALA A 15 11.46 1.34 -1.93
CA ALA A 15 10.02 1.45 -1.67
C ALA A 15 9.55 0.39 -0.68
N LEU A 16 10.15 -0.82 -0.74
CA LEU A 16 9.90 -1.87 0.24
C LEU A 16 10.39 -1.49 1.63
N ASN A 17 11.58 -0.93 1.75
CA ASN A 17 12.06 -0.45 3.05
C ASN A 17 11.15 0.63 3.62
N ARG A 18 10.64 1.58 2.81
CA ARG A 18 9.64 2.54 3.27
C ARG A 18 8.33 1.88 3.73
N VAL A 19 7.85 0.83 3.05
CA VAL A 19 6.69 0.05 3.51
C VAL A 19 6.96 -0.53 4.90
N PHE A 20 8.15 -1.12 5.11
CA PHE A 20 8.53 -1.69 6.40
C PHE A 20 8.65 -0.63 7.50
N GLU A 21 9.33 0.48 7.23
CA GLU A 21 9.54 1.55 8.21
C GLU A 21 8.24 2.25 8.60
N GLU A 22 7.35 2.48 7.64
CA GLU A 22 6.10 3.20 7.88
C GLU A 22 4.98 2.30 8.43
N ALA A 23 5.08 0.97 8.30
CA ALA A 23 4.11 0.04 8.86
C ALA A 23 4.01 0.14 10.40
N SER A 24 2.83 -0.20 10.93
CA SER A 24 2.62 -0.36 12.37
C SER A 24 3.59 -1.38 12.94
N TYR A 25 4.19 -1.10 14.11
CA TYR A 25 5.01 -2.10 14.81
C TYR A 25 4.23 -3.39 15.04
N LEU A 26 2.99 -3.28 15.54
CA LEU A 26 2.00 -4.36 15.56
C LEU A 26 1.03 -4.19 14.39
N ALA A 27 1.32 -4.81 13.26
CA ALA A 27 0.51 -4.73 12.05
C ALA A 27 -0.55 -5.84 12.04
N ARG A 28 -1.75 -5.50 11.55
CA ARG A 28 -2.73 -6.53 11.16
C ARG A 28 -2.23 -7.28 9.94
N CYS A 29 -2.50 -8.58 9.85
CA CYS A 29 -2.12 -9.40 8.69
C CYS A 29 -3.02 -10.62 8.54
N SER A 30 -3.06 -11.19 7.33
CA SER A 30 -3.89 -12.37 7.02
C SER A 30 -3.52 -13.00 5.67
N ASP A 31 -3.95 -14.23 5.48
CA ASP A 31 -3.81 -14.97 4.21
C ASP A 31 -4.82 -14.48 3.14
N ASN A 32 -5.83 -13.71 3.55
CA ASN A 32 -6.89 -13.13 2.73
C ASN A 32 -7.22 -11.70 3.20
N LYS A 33 -8.28 -11.07 2.69
CA LYS A 33 -8.64 -9.66 3.01
C LYS A 33 -9.22 -9.44 4.44
N THR A 34 -9.25 -10.45 5.33
CA THR A 34 -10.00 -10.37 6.61
C THR A 34 -9.25 -9.74 7.79
N ALA A 35 -7.94 -9.49 7.69
CA ALA A 35 -7.14 -8.83 8.74
C ALA A 35 -7.21 -9.50 10.13
N MET A 36 -7.27 -10.83 10.17
CA MET A 36 -7.56 -11.63 11.37
C MET A 36 -6.43 -11.74 12.40
N ARG A 37 -5.17 -11.48 12.02
CA ARG A 37 -4.00 -11.64 12.92
C ARG A 37 -3.38 -10.27 13.20
N VAL A 38 -2.75 -10.13 14.36
CA VAL A 38 -1.89 -9.00 14.71
C VAL A 38 -0.51 -9.54 15.05
N ARG A 39 0.54 -9.05 14.40
CA ARG A 39 1.91 -9.53 14.55
C ARG A 39 2.91 -8.37 14.48
N PRO A 40 4.12 -8.51 15.06
CA PRO A 40 5.22 -7.60 14.76
C PRO A 40 5.42 -7.48 13.24
N ARG A 41 5.75 -6.29 12.73
CA ARG A 41 5.87 -6.02 11.29
C ARG A 41 6.86 -6.96 10.59
N GLU A 42 7.91 -7.38 11.29
CA GLU A 42 8.93 -8.37 10.87
C GLU A 42 8.32 -9.74 10.53
N HIS A 43 7.19 -10.07 11.15
CA HIS A 43 6.41 -11.26 10.86
C HIS A 43 5.23 -10.97 9.94
N ALA A 44 4.61 -9.78 10.04
CA ALA A 44 3.46 -9.40 9.23
C ALA A 44 3.76 -9.36 7.73
N VAL A 45 4.97 -8.93 7.34
CA VAL A 45 5.43 -8.91 5.92
C VAL A 45 5.45 -10.30 5.26
N ARG A 46 5.36 -11.38 6.04
CA ARG A 46 5.30 -12.77 5.53
C ARG A 46 3.90 -13.21 5.12
N TYR A 47 2.90 -12.36 5.31
CA TYR A 47 1.53 -12.61 4.90
C TYR A 47 1.21 -11.86 3.60
N PRO A 48 0.33 -12.40 2.74
CA PRO A 48 -0.04 -11.75 1.48
C PRO A 48 -0.86 -10.47 1.67
N TYR A 49 -1.49 -10.28 2.84
CA TYR A 49 -2.14 -9.04 3.21
C TYR A 49 -1.63 -8.55 4.57
N MET A 50 -1.27 -7.27 4.63
CA MET A 50 -0.83 -6.61 5.87
C MET A 50 -1.35 -5.17 5.98
N GLN A 51 -1.41 -4.68 7.20
CA GLN A 51 -1.66 -3.27 7.47
C GLN A 51 -0.40 -2.47 7.12
N VAL A 52 -0.49 -1.64 6.10
CA VAL A 52 0.63 -0.81 5.61
C VAL A 52 0.67 0.56 6.29
N ASN A 53 -0.47 1.22 6.43
CA ASN A 53 -0.55 2.50 7.16
C ASN A 53 -0.81 2.29 8.65
N ARG A 54 -0.25 3.17 9.48
CA ARG A 54 -0.53 3.17 10.93
C ARG A 54 -1.92 3.73 11.20
N LYS A 55 -2.46 3.45 12.39
CA LYS A 55 -3.82 3.88 12.77
C LYS A 55 -3.99 5.40 12.70
N ASP A 56 -2.96 6.14 13.09
CA ASP A 56 -2.93 7.59 13.25
C ASP A 56 -2.02 8.29 12.24
N ARG A 57 -1.59 7.58 11.19
CA ARG A 57 -0.67 8.11 10.18
C ARG A 57 -0.84 7.41 8.84
N VAL A 58 -1.05 8.21 7.80
CA VAL A 58 -1.09 7.75 6.41
C VAL A 58 0.20 8.16 5.71
N SER A 59 1.02 7.17 5.35
CA SER A 59 2.28 7.35 4.62
C SER A 59 2.19 6.86 3.17
N TRP A 60 1.12 6.12 2.85
CA TRP A 60 0.82 5.54 1.55
C TRP A 60 -0.63 5.79 1.15
N LEU A 61 -0.86 6.30 -0.06
CA LEU A 61 -2.17 6.20 -0.71
C LEU A 61 -2.20 4.89 -1.49
N ILE A 62 -3.18 4.04 -1.18
CA ILE A 62 -3.29 2.68 -1.73
C ILE A 62 -4.62 2.55 -2.45
N PHE A 63 -4.58 2.13 -3.71
CA PHE A 63 -5.76 1.98 -4.56
C PHE A 63 -5.91 0.51 -4.98
N ASP A 64 -7.01 -0.16 -4.57
CA ASP A 64 -7.35 -1.53 -5.02
C ASP A 64 -8.03 -1.44 -6.38
N LEU A 65 -7.40 -2.02 -7.39
CA LEU A 65 -7.90 -2.11 -8.76
C LEU A 65 -8.37 -3.53 -9.01
N ASP A 66 -9.68 -3.70 -9.18
CA ASP A 66 -10.30 -5.00 -9.48
C ASP A 66 -10.29 -5.35 -10.98
N HIS A 67 -9.63 -4.53 -11.81
CA HIS A 67 -9.42 -4.78 -13.23
C HIS A 67 -7.96 -5.13 -13.56
N ALA A 68 -7.74 -5.76 -14.71
CA ALA A 68 -6.41 -6.24 -15.10
C ALA A 68 -5.42 -5.14 -15.56
N ASN A 69 -5.90 -3.94 -15.91
CA ASN A 69 -5.02 -2.84 -16.35
C ASN A 69 -4.29 -2.20 -15.16
N SER A 70 -3.12 -2.72 -14.81
CA SER A 70 -2.25 -2.15 -13.76
C SER A 70 -1.52 -0.86 -14.17
N LEU A 71 -1.59 -0.48 -15.46
CA LEU A 71 -0.92 0.69 -16.02
C LEU A 71 -1.89 1.85 -16.30
N ILE A 72 -3.14 1.75 -15.86
CA ILE A 72 -4.19 2.78 -16.07
C ILE A 72 -3.77 4.18 -15.59
N TRP A 73 -2.80 4.28 -14.68
CA TRP A 73 -2.26 5.55 -14.21
C TRP A 73 -1.64 6.37 -15.36
N ASP A 74 -1.03 5.72 -16.35
CA ASP A 74 -0.39 6.39 -17.49
C ASP A 74 -1.45 6.98 -18.42
N ASP A 75 -2.43 6.17 -18.81
CA ASP A 75 -3.60 6.60 -19.60
C ASP A 75 -4.40 7.72 -18.90
N ALA A 76 -4.43 7.71 -17.56
CA ALA A 76 -5.12 8.71 -16.75
C ALA A 76 -4.31 10.00 -16.51
N GLY A 77 -3.09 10.10 -17.04
CA GLY A 77 -2.18 11.24 -16.83
C GLY A 77 -1.79 11.44 -15.37
N LEU A 78 -1.75 10.36 -14.59
CA LEU A 78 -1.33 10.36 -13.20
C LEU A 78 0.19 10.10 -13.11
N PRO A 79 0.85 10.55 -12.03
CA PRO A 79 2.25 10.19 -11.81
C PRO A 79 2.39 8.67 -11.73
N PRO A 80 3.57 8.10 -12.06
CA PRO A 80 3.80 6.69 -11.85
C PRO A 80 3.71 6.35 -10.35
N PRO A 81 3.11 5.21 -9.97
CA PRO A 81 3.11 4.74 -8.58
C PRO A 81 4.52 4.29 -8.16
N ASN A 82 4.81 4.32 -6.86
CA ASN A 82 6.07 3.81 -6.33
C ASN A 82 6.11 2.27 -6.33
N LEU A 83 4.96 1.63 -6.10
CA LEU A 83 4.81 0.17 -6.17
C LEU A 83 3.52 -0.22 -6.89
N ILE A 84 3.63 -1.24 -7.73
CA ILE A 84 2.49 -1.99 -8.27
C ILE A 84 2.54 -3.39 -7.68
N VAL A 85 1.49 -3.79 -6.96
CA VAL A 85 1.39 -5.13 -6.36
C VAL A 85 0.23 -5.88 -6.99
N ARG A 86 0.53 -6.83 -7.87
CA ARG A 86 -0.44 -7.56 -8.68
C ARG A 86 -0.63 -8.98 -8.20
N ASN A 87 -1.88 -9.41 -8.08
CA ASN A 87 -2.20 -10.83 -7.94
C ASN A 87 -2.00 -11.51 -9.30
N ARG A 88 -1.13 -12.51 -9.35
CA ARG A 88 -0.80 -13.24 -10.60
C ARG A 88 -1.98 -14.02 -11.18
N HIS A 89 -2.95 -14.41 -10.33
CA HIS A 89 -4.08 -15.24 -10.73
C HIS A 89 -5.29 -14.41 -11.18
N SER A 90 -5.70 -13.41 -10.38
CA SER A 90 -6.89 -12.60 -10.67
C SER A 90 -6.60 -11.38 -11.56
N GLY A 91 -5.34 -10.98 -11.70
CA GLY A 91 -4.97 -9.75 -12.40
C GLY A 91 -5.23 -8.46 -11.61
N SER A 92 -6.01 -8.52 -10.52
CA SER A 92 -6.24 -7.36 -9.64
C SER A 92 -4.95 -6.89 -8.98
N CYS A 93 -4.82 -5.58 -8.76
CA CYS A 93 -3.59 -5.00 -8.28
C CYS A 93 -3.83 -3.86 -7.29
N HIS A 94 -2.84 -3.59 -6.44
CA HIS A 94 -2.78 -2.39 -5.63
C HIS A 94 -1.73 -1.46 -6.20
N LEU A 95 -2.09 -0.19 -6.40
CA LEU A 95 -1.14 0.87 -6.67
C LEU A 95 -0.81 1.61 -5.38
N TYR A 96 0.47 1.83 -5.13
CA TYR A 96 0.96 2.52 -3.94
C TYR A 96 1.65 3.82 -4.34
N TYR A 97 1.18 4.91 -3.75
CA TYR A 97 1.80 6.23 -3.85
C TYR A 97 2.31 6.66 -2.47
N ALA A 98 3.62 6.84 -2.36
CA ALA A 98 4.26 7.36 -1.18
C ALA A 98 3.92 8.85 -1.05
N ILE A 99 3.52 9.26 0.16
CA ILE A 99 3.29 10.67 0.49
C ILE A 99 4.12 11.05 1.71
N ILE A 100 4.37 12.35 1.88
CA ILE A 100 4.83 12.87 3.18
C ILE A 100 3.78 12.45 4.21
N PRO A 101 4.16 11.73 5.29
CA PRO A 101 3.17 11.17 6.20
C PRO A 101 2.22 12.22 6.76
N VAL A 102 0.92 11.96 6.62
CA VAL A 102 -0.14 12.81 7.18
C VAL A 102 -0.57 12.21 8.50
N CYS A 103 -0.46 12.99 9.58
CA CYS A 103 -1.01 12.62 10.88
C CYS A 103 -2.54 12.64 10.81
N THR A 104 -3.17 11.59 11.32
CA THR A 104 -4.64 11.40 11.33
C THR A 104 -5.16 11.06 12.73
N SER A 105 -4.39 11.38 13.78
CA SER A 105 -4.87 11.31 15.15
C SER A 105 -5.97 12.35 15.43
N ASP A 106 -6.65 12.22 16.56
CA ASP A 106 -7.73 13.14 16.95
C ASP A 106 -7.26 14.60 17.10
N SER A 107 -5.96 14.80 17.41
CA SER A 107 -5.34 16.14 17.54
C SER A 107 -4.71 16.64 16.24
N ALA A 108 -4.91 15.94 15.12
CA ALA A 108 -4.27 16.30 13.86
C ALA A 108 -4.89 17.54 13.21
N ARG A 109 -4.09 18.20 12.36
CA ARG A 109 -4.55 19.37 11.61
C ARG A 109 -5.47 18.92 10.48
N ASP A 110 -6.65 19.53 10.43
CA ASP A 110 -7.67 19.15 9.46
C ASP A 110 -7.30 19.51 8.00
N LYS A 111 -6.57 20.62 7.78
CA LYS A 111 -6.17 21.06 6.42
C LYS A 111 -5.40 19.97 5.63
N PRO A 112 -4.30 19.39 6.14
CA PRO A 112 -3.62 18.24 5.50
C PRO A 112 -4.52 17.03 5.26
N ILE A 113 -5.38 16.67 6.22
CA ILE A 113 -6.27 15.51 6.12
C ILE A 113 -7.27 15.71 4.97
N ARG A 114 -7.93 16.87 4.91
CA ARG A 114 -8.88 17.20 3.83
C ARG A 114 -8.20 17.19 2.47
N TYR A 115 -7.00 17.77 2.37
CA TYR A 115 -6.25 17.79 1.12
C TYR A 115 -5.89 16.37 0.66
N MET A 116 -5.36 15.54 1.56
CA MET A 116 -5.06 14.13 1.28
C MET A 116 -6.30 13.36 0.82
N LYS A 117 -7.45 13.53 1.49
CA LYS A 117 -8.72 12.91 1.11
C LYS A 117 -9.21 13.37 -0.27
N ALA A 118 -9.04 14.65 -0.60
CA ALA A 118 -9.41 15.19 -1.92
C ALA A 118 -8.56 14.58 -3.04
N ILE A 119 -7.25 14.46 -2.82
CA ILE A 119 -6.35 13.78 -3.76
C ILE A 119 -6.72 12.30 -3.90
N TYR A 120 -6.96 11.59 -2.79
CA TYR A 120 -7.39 10.20 -2.82
C TYR A 120 -8.66 10.02 -3.65
N LYS A 121 -9.69 10.86 -3.43
CA LYS A 121 -10.94 10.81 -4.20
C LYS A 121 -10.70 11.02 -5.70
N ALA A 122 -9.91 12.04 -6.07
CA ALA A 122 -9.60 12.31 -7.47
C ALA A 122 -8.85 11.13 -8.15
N PHE A 123 -7.97 10.45 -7.41
CA PHE A 123 -7.27 9.27 -7.90
C PHE A 123 -8.20 8.06 -8.03
N VAL A 124 -9.11 7.83 -7.08
CA VAL A 124 -10.12 6.76 -7.19
C VAL A 124 -10.91 6.89 -8.49
N ASP A 125 -11.42 8.10 -8.78
CA ASP A 125 -12.22 8.37 -9.97
C ASP A 125 -11.41 8.13 -11.27
N ARG A 126 -10.16 8.61 -11.32
CA ARG A 126 -9.29 8.46 -12.50
C ARG A 126 -8.76 7.05 -12.72
N LEU A 127 -8.43 6.35 -11.64
CA LEU A 127 -7.91 4.97 -11.69
C LEU A 127 -9.01 3.92 -11.79
N LYS A 128 -10.30 4.31 -11.68
CA LYS A 128 -11.43 3.38 -11.56
C LYS A 128 -11.21 2.37 -10.43
N ALA A 129 -10.66 2.84 -9.31
CA ALA A 129 -10.36 2.03 -8.13
C ALA A 129 -11.63 1.74 -7.34
N ASP A 130 -11.59 0.72 -6.47
CA ASP A 130 -12.66 0.43 -5.52
C ASP A 130 -12.88 1.64 -4.58
N PRO A 131 -14.04 2.32 -4.65
CA PRO A 131 -14.32 3.47 -3.80
C PRO A 131 -14.47 3.10 -2.32
N GLU A 132 -14.88 1.86 -2.02
CA GLU A 132 -15.17 1.39 -0.65
C GLU A 132 -13.90 0.93 0.08
N TYR A 133 -12.79 0.72 -0.63
CA TYR A 133 -11.55 0.25 -0.02
C TYR A 133 -11.02 1.24 1.03
N HIS A 134 -11.10 2.55 0.79
CA HIS A 134 -10.65 3.63 1.70
C HIS A 134 -9.29 3.38 2.40
N GLY A 135 -8.35 2.70 1.73
CA GLY A 135 -7.05 2.31 2.29
C GLY A 135 -7.06 1.04 3.16
N GLY A 136 -8.23 0.47 3.47
CA GLY A 136 -8.48 -0.85 4.05
C GLY A 136 -7.84 -1.12 5.43
N PRO A 137 -8.31 -2.14 6.18
CA PRO A 137 -7.56 -2.61 7.34
C PRO A 137 -6.24 -3.27 6.96
N VAL A 138 -6.16 -3.82 5.74
CA VAL A 138 -4.98 -4.46 5.13
C VAL A 138 -4.90 -4.18 3.63
N ALA A 139 -3.70 -4.30 3.07
CA ALA A 139 -3.39 -4.18 1.66
C ALA A 139 -2.55 -5.36 1.18
N LYS A 140 -2.53 -5.64 -0.14
CA LYS A 140 -1.66 -6.67 -0.74
C LYS A 140 -0.20 -6.35 -0.40
N THR A 141 0.48 -7.20 0.35
CA THR A 141 1.84 -6.96 0.87
C THR A 141 2.86 -6.89 -0.28
N PRO A 142 3.47 -5.73 -0.56
CA PRO A 142 4.56 -5.64 -1.53
C PRO A 142 5.70 -6.60 -1.15
N GLY A 143 6.36 -7.27 -2.10
CA GLY A 143 7.45 -8.20 -1.75
C GLY A 143 7.04 -9.62 -1.35
N HIS A 144 5.75 -9.90 -1.17
CA HIS A 144 5.30 -11.26 -0.82
C HIS A 144 5.24 -12.19 -2.06
N PRO A 145 5.74 -13.44 -2.03
CA PRO A 145 5.83 -14.31 -3.21
C PRO A 145 4.53 -14.61 -3.96
N LEU A 146 3.39 -14.64 -3.24
CA LEU A 146 2.06 -14.88 -3.85
C LEU A 146 1.52 -13.68 -4.65
N VAL A 147 2.15 -12.51 -4.53
CA VAL A 147 1.85 -11.35 -5.36
C VAL A 147 3.08 -11.04 -6.22
N ALA A 148 2.87 -10.83 -7.51
CA ALA A 148 3.90 -10.18 -8.30
C ALA A 148 3.97 -8.73 -7.86
N TYR A 149 5.17 -8.20 -7.70
CA TYR A 149 5.32 -6.78 -7.48
C TYR A 149 6.38 -6.21 -8.40
N GLN A 150 6.14 -4.99 -8.83
CA GLN A 150 7.05 -4.23 -9.65
C GLN A 150 7.31 -2.90 -8.92
N GLY A 151 8.56 -2.69 -8.52
CA GLY A 151 9.01 -1.37 -8.13
C GLY A 151 9.27 -0.56 -9.39
N ILE A 152 8.64 0.61 -9.52
CA ILE A 152 8.95 1.53 -10.62
C ILE A 152 10.14 2.35 -10.15
N ALA A 153 11.33 2.00 -10.64
CA ALA A 153 12.57 2.66 -10.29
C ALA A 153 12.63 4.05 -10.92
N GLN A 154 12.02 5.08 -10.30
CA GLN A 154 12.28 6.49 -10.67
C GLN A 154 11.67 7.59 -9.77
N GLN A 155 11.35 7.33 -8.51
CA GLN A 155 10.95 8.40 -7.58
C GLN A 155 11.75 8.32 -6.28
N ARG A 156 12.36 9.45 -5.86
CA ARG A 156 13.00 9.56 -4.54
C ARG A 156 11.96 9.26 -3.47
N LEU A 157 12.26 8.28 -2.62
CA LEU A 157 11.45 7.86 -1.46
C LEU A 157 11.92 8.52 -0.17
#